data_AF-A0A957DDH0-F1
#
_entry.id   AF-A0A957DDH0-F1
#
_cell.length_a   1.000
_cell.length_b   1.000
_cell.length_c   1.000
_cell.angle_alpha   90.00
_cell.angle_beta   90.00
_cell.angle_gamma   90.00
#
_symmetry.space_group_name_H-M   'P 1'
#
loop_
_entity.id
_entity.type
_entity.pdbx_description
1 polymer ?
#
loop_
_entity_poly.entity_id
_entity_poly.type
_entity_poly.pdbx_seq_one_letter_code
_entity_poly.pdbx_strand_id
1 'polypeptide(L)'
;FDNGNTRCGAVPTECYSRGQVFEIDENAMTASLVLNANLGNYSFAVGSAQKLSNGNYHFNSGIQPLGEYLLSTAQDVSPDGTTNYSLLLELGAYRSWRMVNLYSKPGGPPITDLINPLDYAGK
;
A
#
# COMPACT_ATOMS: atom_id res chain seq x y z
N PHE A 1 3.94 4.04 -5.96
CA PHE A 1 4.75 2.84 -5.68
C PHE A 1 5.90 2.86 -6.65
N ASP A 2 7.14 2.81 -6.18
CA ASP A 2 8.32 2.73 -7.03
C ASP A 2 8.89 1.31 -7.00
N ASN A 3 8.75 0.60 -8.12
CA ASN A 3 9.31 -0.75 -8.29
C ASN A 3 10.84 -0.73 -8.20
N GLY A 4 11.49 0.28 -8.75
CA GLY A 4 12.94 0.41 -8.76
C GLY A 4 13.67 -0.33 -9.89
N ASN A 5 12.98 -0.81 -10.93
CA ASN A 5 13.57 -1.68 -11.96
C ASN A 5 14.85 -1.13 -12.59
N THR A 6 14.84 0.13 -13.06
CA THR A 6 16.04 0.75 -13.67
C THR A 6 17.17 0.92 -12.65
N ARG A 7 16.83 1.27 -11.40
CA ARG A 7 17.80 1.36 -10.30
C ARG A 7 18.43 0.00 -10.01
N CYS A 8 17.62 -1.05 -9.91
CA CYS A 8 18.07 -2.43 -9.72
C CYS A 8 18.99 -2.88 -10.88
N GLY A 9 18.62 -2.55 -12.13
CA GLY A 9 19.42 -2.91 -13.30
C GLY A 9 20.76 -2.18 -13.39
N ALA A 10 20.83 -0.92 -12.91
CA ALA A 10 22.07 -0.14 -12.90
C ALA A 10 22.96 -0.46 -11.70
N VAL A 11 22.36 -0.68 -10.53
CA VAL A 11 23.05 -0.91 -9.26
C VAL A 11 22.36 -2.09 -8.55
N PRO A 12 22.84 -3.33 -8.75
CA PRO A 12 22.19 -4.51 -8.19
C PRO A 12 22.08 -4.53 -6.66
N THR A 13 22.97 -3.82 -5.96
CA THR A 13 22.91 -3.66 -4.49
C THR A 13 21.77 -2.74 -4.03
N GLU A 14 21.12 -2.02 -4.94
CA GLU A 14 19.97 -1.14 -4.65
C GLU A 14 18.64 -1.70 -5.20
N CYS A 15 18.56 -3.02 -5.32
CA CYS A 15 17.38 -3.72 -5.80
C CYS A 15 16.32 -3.88 -4.67
N TYR A 16 15.57 -2.81 -4.43
CA TYR A 16 14.42 -2.81 -3.52
C TYR A 16 13.36 -1.83 -4.03
N SER A 17 12.09 -2.10 -3.74
CA SER A 17 10.96 -1.22 -4.04
C SER A 17 10.73 -0.21 -2.91
N ARG A 18 10.15 0.93 -3.27
CA ARG A 18 9.93 2.05 -2.34
C ARG A 18 8.47 2.49 -2.31
N GLY A 19 8.01 2.78 -1.10
CA GLY A 19 6.80 3.56 -0.87
C GLY A 19 7.17 5.04 -0.94
N GLN A 20 6.62 5.77 -1.90
CA GLN A 20 6.94 7.19 -2.09
C GLN A 20 5.67 8.04 -2.01
N VAL A 21 5.82 9.20 -1.37
CA VAL A 21 4.79 10.24 -1.28
C VAL A 21 5.42 11.56 -1.63
N PHE A 22 4.76 12.29 -2.52
CA PHE A 22 5.17 13.62 -2.94
C PHE A 22 4.09 14.62 -2.54
N GLU A 23 4.53 15.78 -2.07
CA GLU A 23 3.72 16.99 -2.04
C GLU A 23 3.97 17.74 -3.34
N ILE A 24 2.89 18.08 -4.06
CA ILE A 24 2.97 18.73 -5.37
C ILE A 24 2.39 20.14 -5.23
N ASP A 25 3.18 21.15 -5.57
CA ASP A 25 2.70 22.51 -5.79
C ASP A 25 2.68 22.77 -7.29
N GLU A 26 1.48 22.71 -7.87
CA GLU A 26 1.29 22.90 -9.32
C GLU A 26 1.54 24.34 -9.76
N ASN A 27 1.33 25.35 -8.88
CA ASN A 27 1.56 26.76 -9.21
C ASN A 27 3.06 27.08 -9.25
N ALA A 28 3.81 26.58 -8.27
CA ALA A 28 5.27 26.71 -8.22
C ALA A 28 5.98 25.68 -9.13
N MET A 29 5.25 24.71 -9.67
CA MET A 29 5.77 23.56 -10.42
C MET A 29 6.84 22.78 -9.63
N THR A 30 6.58 22.56 -8.33
CA THR A 30 7.49 21.82 -7.45
C THR A 30 6.90 20.51 -6.98
N ALA A 31 7.77 19.54 -6.74
CA ALA A 31 7.45 18.25 -6.15
C ALA A 31 8.42 17.96 -5.01
N SER A 32 7.92 17.95 -3.78
CA SER A 32 8.68 17.69 -2.58
C SER A 32 8.48 16.25 -2.15
N LEU A 33 9.56 15.46 -2.09
CA LEU A 33 9.52 14.08 -1.61
C LEU A 33 9.38 14.08 -0.08
N VAL A 34 8.22 13.70 0.43
CA VAL A 34 7.92 13.73 1.88
C VAL A 34 8.04 12.36 2.54
N LEU A 35 7.92 11.27 1.77
CA LEU A 35 8.19 9.91 2.23
C LEU A 35 8.92 9.14 1.13
N ASN A 36 9.94 8.37 1.54
CA ASN A 36 10.72 7.49 0.67
C ASN A 36 11.06 6.19 1.39
N ALA A 37 10.03 5.46 1.84
CA ALA A 37 10.17 4.26 2.64
C ALA A 37 10.76 3.10 1.84
N ASN A 38 11.80 2.45 2.37
CA ASN A 38 12.25 1.15 1.86
C ASN A 38 11.26 0.07 2.32
N LEU A 39 10.66 -0.66 1.38
CA LEU A 39 9.66 -1.68 1.68
C LEU A 39 10.27 -3.03 2.08
N GLY A 40 11.59 -3.18 1.99
CA GLY A 40 12.31 -4.39 2.38
C GLY A 40 12.18 -5.56 1.40
N ASN A 41 11.62 -5.31 0.21
CA ASN A 41 11.43 -6.29 -0.85
C ASN A 41 11.63 -5.64 -2.22
N TYR A 42 11.72 -6.45 -3.27
CA TYR A 42 11.78 -5.98 -4.65
C TYR A 42 10.64 -6.59 -5.47
N SER A 43 9.80 -5.72 -6.02
CA SER A 43 8.74 -6.08 -6.95
C SER A 43 9.10 -5.57 -8.35
N PHE A 44 9.33 -6.47 -9.30
CA PHE A 44 9.76 -6.11 -10.65
C PHE A 44 8.61 -5.63 -11.55
N ALA A 45 7.37 -5.85 -11.16
CA ALA A 45 6.21 -5.43 -11.93
C ALA A 45 5.01 -5.14 -11.03
N VAL A 46 4.07 -4.36 -11.59
CA VAL A 46 2.77 -4.01 -11.00
C VAL A 46 2.91 -3.33 -9.64
N GLY A 47 1.89 -3.41 -8.78
CA GLY A 47 1.89 -2.80 -7.46
C GLY A 47 0.93 -1.63 -7.34
N SER A 48 0.73 -1.18 -6.10
CA SER A 48 -0.20 -0.10 -5.79
C SER A 48 0.22 0.67 -4.54
N ALA A 49 -0.28 1.90 -4.44
CA ALA A 49 -0.11 2.78 -3.30
C ALA A 49 -1.44 3.45 -2.98
N GLN A 50 -1.77 3.56 -1.70
CA GLN A 50 -3.00 4.19 -1.22
C GLN A 50 -2.70 4.95 0.08
N LYS A 51 -3.14 6.20 0.18
CA LYS A 51 -3.19 6.92 1.45
C LYS A 51 -4.42 6.45 2.24
N LEU A 52 -4.22 6.10 3.51
CA LEU A 52 -5.28 5.63 4.40
C LEU A 52 -5.87 6.79 5.21
N SER A 53 -7.10 6.61 5.70
CA SER A 53 -7.82 7.64 6.46
C SER A 53 -7.18 7.97 7.81
N ASN A 54 -6.41 7.04 8.38
CA ASN A 54 -5.64 7.25 9.61
C ASN A 54 -4.30 7.98 9.37
N GLY A 55 -4.00 8.39 8.12
CA GLY A 55 -2.76 9.08 7.77
C GLY A 55 -1.62 8.17 7.33
N ASN A 56 -1.73 6.85 7.52
CA ASN A 56 -0.75 5.89 7.04
C ASN A 56 -0.88 5.65 5.53
N TYR A 57 0.02 4.84 5.00
CA TYR A 57 0.07 4.46 3.60
C TYR A 57 0.02 2.95 3.44
N HIS A 58 -0.85 2.46 2.58
CA HIS A 58 -0.85 1.08 2.12
C HIS A 58 -0.03 0.98 0.84
N PHE A 59 0.99 0.12 0.86
CA PHE A 59 1.78 -0.22 -0.32
C PHE A 59 1.65 -1.70 -0.61
N ASN A 60 1.47 -2.03 -1.89
CA ASN A 60 1.50 -3.42 -2.33
C ASN A 60 2.61 -3.63 -3.36
N SER A 61 3.53 -4.50 -2.97
CA SER A 61 4.61 -5.03 -3.80
C SER A 61 4.08 -6.21 -4.60
N GLY A 62 3.43 -5.89 -5.72
CA GLY A 62 2.53 -6.78 -6.43
C GLY A 62 3.16 -8.11 -6.89
N ILE A 63 4.11 -8.10 -7.82
CA ILE A 63 4.83 -9.33 -8.21
C ILE A 63 6.28 -9.25 -7.75
N GLN A 64 6.66 -10.13 -6.83
CA GLN A 64 8.02 -10.31 -6.33
C GLN A 64 8.55 -11.70 -6.74
N PRO A 65 9.82 -11.82 -7.12
CA PRO A 65 10.41 -13.10 -7.48
C PRO A 65 10.84 -13.87 -6.21
N LEU A 66 10.46 -15.14 -6.10
CA LEU A 66 11.02 -16.09 -5.12
C LEU A 66 11.34 -17.42 -5.82
N GLY A 67 12.55 -17.53 -6.39
CA GLY A 67 12.91 -18.69 -7.20
C GLY A 67 11.95 -18.82 -8.40
N GLU A 68 11.28 -19.97 -8.51
CA GLU A 68 10.26 -20.23 -9.54
C GLU A 68 8.85 -19.74 -9.15
N TYR A 69 8.66 -19.28 -7.91
CA TYR A 69 7.38 -18.82 -7.38
C TYR A 69 7.27 -17.30 -7.39
N LEU A 70 6.03 -16.83 -7.30
CA LEU A 70 5.71 -15.41 -7.18
C LEU A 70 5.11 -15.12 -5.81
N LEU A 71 5.52 -14.01 -5.23
CA LEU A 71 4.97 -13.50 -3.98
C LEU A 71 4.35 -12.11 -4.19
N SER A 72 3.49 -11.72 -3.26
CA SER A 72 3.05 -10.35 -3.09
C SER A 72 3.08 -9.97 -1.61
N THR A 73 3.39 -8.71 -1.32
CA THR A 73 3.37 -8.19 0.06
C THR A 73 2.54 -6.93 0.08
N ALA A 74 1.67 -6.81 1.07
CA ALA A 74 0.90 -5.61 1.35
C ALA A 74 1.32 -5.07 2.72
N GLN A 75 1.77 -3.82 2.78
CA GLN A 75 2.33 -3.18 3.97
C GLN A 75 1.56 -1.92 4.33
N ASP A 76 1.28 -1.75 5.63
CA ASP A 76 0.84 -0.49 6.22
C ASP A 76 2.08 0.24 6.77
N VAL A 77 2.32 1.45 6.29
CA VAL A 77 3.51 2.25 6.57
C VAL A 77 3.10 3.61 7.14
N SER A 78 3.63 3.95 8.32
CA SER A 78 3.47 5.25 8.97
C SER A 78 4.15 6.37 8.17
N PRO A 79 3.78 7.65 8.40
CA PRO A 79 4.43 8.79 7.74
C PRO A 79 5.93 8.96 8.00
N ASP A 80 6.46 8.37 9.06
CA ASP A 80 7.90 8.32 9.36
C ASP A 80 8.64 7.19 8.62
N GLY A 81 7.91 6.36 7.84
CA GLY A 81 8.44 5.21 7.12
C GLY A 81 8.42 3.90 7.91
N THR A 82 7.94 3.88 9.15
CA THR A 82 7.81 2.66 9.96
C THR A 82 6.75 1.74 9.37
N THR A 83 7.06 0.45 9.17
CA THR A 83 6.07 -0.55 8.78
C THR A 83 5.32 -1.07 10.01
N ASN A 84 4.01 -0.83 10.08
CA ASN A 84 3.15 -1.25 11.19
C ASN A 84 2.57 -2.65 10.99
N TYR A 85 2.34 -3.02 9.74
CA TYR A 85 1.72 -4.29 9.37
C TYR A 85 2.27 -4.77 8.02
N SER A 86 2.37 -6.08 7.86
CA SER A 86 2.75 -6.73 6.61
C SER A 86 1.92 -8.00 6.42
N LEU A 87 1.36 -8.16 5.23
CA LEU A 87 0.69 -9.37 4.77
C LEU A 87 1.46 -9.93 3.60
N LEU A 88 1.87 -11.19 3.68
CA LEU A 88 2.45 -11.95 2.58
C LEU A 88 1.38 -12.79 1.89
N LEU A 89 1.43 -12.84 0.56
CA LEU A 89 0.63 -13.72 -0.27
C LEU A 89 1.57 -14.58 -1.11
N GLU A 90 1.29 -15.88 -1.18
CA GLU A 90 2.04 -16.86 -1.99
C GLU A 90 1.55 -16.87 -3.46
N LEU A 91 1.29 -15.68 -4.00
CA LEU A 91 0.93 -15.45 -5.39
C LEU A 91 1.31 -14.03 -5.79
N GLY A 92 1.55 -13.82 -7.08
CA GLY A 92 1.68 -12.47 -7.64
C GLY A 92 0.33 -11.77 -7.67
N ALA A 93 0.23 -10.58 -7.07
CA ALA A 93 -1.00 -9.79 -7.08
C ALA A 93 -0.83 -8.57 -7.99
N TYR A 94 -1.87 -8.25 -8.78
CA TYR A 94 -1.84 -7.05 -9.61
C TYR A 94 -1.86 -5.77 -8.75
N ARG A 95 -2.84 -5.67 -7.83
CA ARG A 95 -3.04 -4.56 -6.88
C ARG A 95 -3.77 -5.04 -5.63
N SER A 96 -3.71 -4.25 -4.57
CA SER A 96 -4.59 -4.41 -3.41
C SER A 96 -4.95 -3.06 -2.80
N TRP A 97 -6.08 -3.02 -2.10
CA TRP A 97 -6.58 -1.83 -1.41
C TRP A 97 -7.01 -2.20 0.00
N ARG A 98 -6.70 -1.31 0.95
CA ARG A 98 -7.20 -1.44 2.31
C ARG A 98 -8.60 -0.85 2.38
N MET A 99 -9.57 -1.71 2.63
CA MET A 99 -10.94 -1.30 2.93
C MET A 99 -10.99 -0.73 4.35
N VAL A 100 -11.76 0.33 4.56
CA VAL A 100 -11.94 0.94 5.90
C VAL A 100 -12.62 -0.06 6.84
N ASN A 101 -13.68 -0.71 6.35
CA ASN A 101 -14.37 -1.83 6.97
C ASN A 101 -15.22 -2.54 5.90
N LEU A 102 -15.84 -3.66 6.27
CA LEU A 102 -16.73 -4.42 5.37
C LEU A 102 -18.06 -3.70 5.09
N TYR A 103 -18.48 -2.82 5.99
CA TYR A 103 -19.83 -2.29 6.05
C TYR A 103 -19.97 -0.86 5.54
N SER A 104 -18.89 -0.22 5.09
CA SER A 104 -18.89 1.17 4.66
C SER A 104 -18.52 1.25 3.20
N LYS A 105 -19.36 1.96 2.42
CA LYS A 105 -19.06 2.29 1.04
C LYS A 105 -17.72 3.07 0.98
N PRO A 106 -16.79 2.72 0.08
CA PRO A 106 -15.62 3.55 -0.20
C PRO A 106 -16.03 4.99 -0.58
N GLY A 107 -15.56 5.99 0.18
CA GLY A 107 -15.85 7.41 -0.03
C GLY A 107 -17.26 7.87 0.37
N GLY A 108 -18.06 7.01 1.01
CA GLY A 108 -19.34 7.41 1.62
C GLY A 108 -19.15 7.96 3.03
N PRO A 109 -20.13 8.72 3.57
CA PRO A 109 -20.18 8.98 5.00
C PRO A 109 -20.21 7.66 5.78
N PRO A 110 -19.76 7.63 7.05
CA PRO A 110 -19.92 6.46 7.91
C PRO A 110 -21.38 6.00 7.86
N ILE A 111 -21.62 4.70 7.66
CA ILE A 111 -22.99 4.17 7.74
C ILE A 111 -23.37 4.21 9.23
N THR A 112 -24.18 5.19 9.62
CA THR A 112 -24.64 5.39 11.00
C THR A 112 -25.76 4.44 11.39
N ASP A 113 -26.25 3.63 10.44
CA ASP A 113 -27.39 2.74 10.59
C ASP A 113 -26.97 1.27 10.43
N LEU A 114 -25.88 0.89 11.10
CA LEU A 114 -25.68 -0.52 11.38
C LEU A 114 -26.65 -0.86 12.50
N ILE A 115 -27.85 -1.29 12.10
CA ILE A 115 -28.81 -1.96 12.97
C ILE A 115 -28.02 -2.91 13.86
N ASN A 116 -28.12 -2.70 15.17
CA ASN A 116 -27.40 -3.45 16.16
C ASN A 116 -27.77 -4.93 15.93
N PRO A 117 -26.82 -5.86 15.72
CA PRO A 117 -27.15 -7.28 15.48
C PRO A 117 -27.99 -7.90 16.62
N LEU A 118 -28.00 -7.25 17.78
CA LEU A 118 -28.81 -7.59 18.94
C LEU A 118 -30.30 -7.23 18.81
N ASP A 119 -30.70 -6.34 17.89
CA ASP A 119 -32.11 -5.95 17.68
C ASP A 119 -32.94 -7.06 17.02
N TYR A 120 -32.29 -8.09 16.47
CA TYR A 120 -32.94 -9.28 15.92
C TYR A 120 -32.95 -10.48 16.88
N ALA A 121 -32.35 -10.39 18.07
CA ALA A 121 -32.29 -11.50 19.03
C ALA A 121 -33.55 -11.66 19.91
N GLY A 122 -34.65 -10.98 19.56
CA GLY A 122 -35.85 -10.91 20.40
C GLY A 122 -37.20 -10.86 19.66
N LYS A 123 -37.32 -11.47 18.49
CA LYS A 123 -38.62 -11.74 17.85
C LYS A 123 -38.76 -13.20 17.45
#